data_AF-A0A2N1E3A2-F1
#
_entry.id   AF-A0A2N1E3A2-F1
#
_cell.length_a   1.000
_cell.length_b   1.000
_cell.length_c   1.000
_cell.angle_alpha   90.00
_cell.angle_beta   90.00
_cell.angle_gamma   90.00
#
_symmetry.space_group_name_H-M   'P 1'
#
loop_
_entity.id
_entity.type
_entity.pdbx_description
1 polymer ?
#
loop_
_entity_poly.entity_id
_entity_poly.type
_entity_poly.pdbx_seq_one_letter_code
_entity_poly.pdbx_strand_id
1 'polypeptide(L)'
;MIVKKGDVLTLASGVFESYNREGPFIAVHGFDLDAFVSERTHGGMKRLEVDDLLEGIPAMLIELGLLTELPCRRIYLGAMGEIDIKAEKCGP
;
A
#
# COMPACT_ATOMS: atom_id res chain seq x y z
N MET A 1 -8.59 8.04 9.04
CA MET A 1 -8.32 6.70 9.58
C MET A 1 -6.92 6.75 10.13
N ILE A 2 -6.75 6.43 11.41
CA ILE A 2 -5.43 6.44 12.03
C ILE A 2 -4.69 5.15 11.67
N VAL A 3 -3.62 5.30 10.91
CA VAL A 3 -2.62 4.26 10.67
C VAL A 3 -1.58 4.35 11.77
N LYS A 4 -1.23 3.22 12.38
CA LYS A 4 -0.21 3.16 13.43
C LYS A 4 1.12 2.70 12.84
N LYS A 5 2.21 3.10 13.50
CA LYS A 5 3.55 2.60 13.19
C LYS A 5 3.56 1.07 13.25
N GLY A 6 4.10 0.43 12.22
CA GLY A 6 4.22 -1.01 12.08
C GLY A 6 3.01 -1.68 11.42
N ASP A 7 1.93 -0.95 11.13
CA ASP A 7 0.80 -1.50 10.40
C ASP A 7 1.24 -1.91 8.98
N VAL A 8 0.78 -3.09 8.55
CA VAL A 8 0.99 -3.60 7.19
C VAL A 8 -0.27 -3.30 6.38
N LEU A 9 -0.10 -2.61 5.26
CA LEU A 9 -1.19 -2.02 4.50
C LEU A 9 -1.05 -2.34 3.01
N THR A 10 -2.19 -2.46 2.34
CA THR A 10 -2.28 -2.42 0.87
C THR A 10 -3.18 -1.23 0.54
N LEU A 11 -2.71 -0.35 -0.34
CA LEU A 11 -3.50 0.78 -0.80
C LEU A 11 -4.12 0.41 -2.14
N ALA A 12 -5.42 0.64 -2.28
CA ALA A 12 -6.14 0.35 -3.49
C ALA A 12 -6.93 1.58 -3.95
N SER A 13 -6.76 1.95 -5.21
CA SER A 13 -7.48 3.04 -5.88
C SER A 13 -8.15 2.54 -7.16
N GLY A 14 -9.27 3.16 -7.56
CA GLY A 14 -10.05 2.78 -8.73
C GLY A 14 -11.50 2.35 -8.43
N VAL A 15 -12.23 1.93 -9.47
CA VAL A 15 -13.66 1.58 -9.37
C VAL A 15 -13.91 0.17 -9.91
N PHE A 16 -14.48 -0.68 -9.05
CA PHE A 16 -15.10 -2.01 -9.27
C PHE A 16 -14.31 -3.11 -10.02
N GLU A 17 -13.78 -2.89 -11.23
CA GLU A 17 -13.15 -3.96 -12.04
C GLU A 17 -11.62 -3.87 -12.19
N SER A 18 -11.01 -2.75 -11.79
CA SER A 18 -9.56 -2.53 -11.94
C SER A 18 -9.00 -1.72 -10.77
N TYR A 19 -9.12 -2.24 -9.55
CA TYR A 19 -8.38 -1.64 -8.44
C TYR A 19 -6.89 -1.79 -8.70
N ASN A 20 -6.20 -0.67 -8.90
CA ASN A 20 -4.75 -0.67 -8.78
C ASN A 20 -4.45 -0.94 -7.30
N ARG A 21 -3.75 -2.03 -7.00
CA ARG A 21 -3.39 -2.42 -5.64
C ARG A 21 -1.90 -2.31 -5.50
N GLU A 22 -1.47 -1.41 -4.63
CA GLU A 22 -0.07 -1.19 -4.33
C GLU A 22 0.30 -1.68 -2.93
N GLY A 23 1.52 -2.21 -2.82
CA GLY A 23 2.08 -2.75 -1.59
C GLY A 23 2.34 -4.26 -1.67
N PRO A 24 2.51 -4.94 -0.51
CA PRO A 24 2.28 -4.44 0.83
C PRO A 24 3.31 -3.39 1.28
N PHE A 25 2.83 -2.39 2.02
CA PHE A 25 3.64 -1.38 2.69
C PHE A 25 3.65 -1.64 4.19
N ILE A 26 4.66 -1.10 4.87
CA ILE A 26 4.68 -0.96 6.32
C ILE A 26 4.74 0.51 6.71
N ALA A 27 3.90 0.90 7.66
CA ALA A 27 3.90 2.25 8.20
C ALA A 27 5.12 2.48 9.09
N VAL A 28 5.94 3.47 8.73
CA VAL A 28 7.16 3.83 9.47
C VAL A 28 6.81 4.68 10.70
N HIS A 29 5.76 5.50 10.58
CA HIS A 29 5.22 6.37 11.61
C HIS A 29 3.69 6.26 11.66
N GLY A 30 3.08 6.72 12.75
CA GLY A 30 1.62 6.87 12.81
C GLY A 30 1.17 8.14 12.09
N PHE A 31 0.07 8.06 11.34
CA PHE A 31 -0.51 9.20 10.62
C PHE A 31 -2.03 9.05 10.44
N ASP A 32 -2.71 10.15 10.20
CA ASP A 32 -4.13 10.13 9.83
C ASP A 32 -4.29 10.17 8.31
N LEU A 33 -4.67 9.04 7.73
CA LEU A 33 -4.88 8.91 6.30
C LEU A 33 -6.07 9.76 5.81
N ASP A 34 -7.12 9.92 6.61
CA ASP A 34 -8.30 10.69 6.17
C ASP A 34 -7.96 12.17 6.14
N ALA A 35 -7.24 12.66 7.15
CA ALA A 35 -6.75 14.03 7.18
C ALA A 35 -5.80 14.29 6.00
N PHE A 36 -4.86 13.38 5.74
CA PHE A 36 -3.91 13.49 4.63
C PHE A 36 -4.61 13.61 3.27
N VAL A 37 -5.61 12.75 3.01
CA VAL A 37 -6.40 12.80 1.77
C VAL A 37 -7.21 14.09 1.73
N SER A 38 -7.90 14.43 2.82
CA SER A 38 -8.79 15.59 2.89
C SER A 38 -8.08 16.92 2.63
N GLU A 39 -6.85 17.09 3.14
CA GLU A 39 -6.01 18.27 2.89
C GLU A 39 -5.67 18.48 1.41
N ARG A 40 -5.70 17.40 0.61
CA ARG A 40 -5.36 17.41 -0.82
C ARG A 40 -6.58 17.43 -1.72
N THR A 41 -7.74 17.07 -1.18
CA THR A 41 -9.02 17.22 -1.88
C THR A 41 -9.55 18.64 -1.74
N HIS A 42 -10.20 19.15 -2.78
CA HIS A 42 -10.93 20.41 -2.71
C HIS A 42 -12.30 20.29 -3.38
N GLY A 43 -13.22 21.15 -2.95
CA GLY A 43 -14.55 21.21 -3.54
C GLY A 43 -14.47 21.58 -5.03
N GLY A 44 -15.03 20.73 -5.89
CA GLY A 44 -15.07 20.96 -7.34
C GLY A 44 -14.14 20.08 -8.18
N MET A 45 -13.35 19.19 -7.55
CA MET A 45 -12.56 18.21 -8.29
C MET A 45 -13.46 17.32 -9.17
N LYS A 46 -13.07 17.17 -10.42
CA LYS A 46 -13.67 16.22 -11.36
C LYS A 46 -13.28 14.81 -10.97
N ARG A 47 -14.08 13.83 -11.40
CA ARG A 47 -13.84 12.41 -11.11
C ARG A 47 -12.42 11.95 -11.49
N LEU A 48 -11.95 12.32 -12.69
CA LEU A 48 -10.59 11.97 -13.12
C LEU A 48 -9.50 12.59 -12.24
N GLU A 49 -9.70 13.82 -11.77
CA GLU A 49 -8.74 14.49 -10.87
C GLU A 49 -8.71 13.82 -9.49
N VAL A 50 -9.84 13.25 -9.05
CA VAL A 50 -9.90 12.43 -7.82
C VAL A 50 -9.20 11.09 -8.05
N ASP A 51 -9.44 10.43 -9.18
CA ASP A 51 -8.82 9.15 -9.50
C ASP A 51 -7.29 9.29 -9.59
N ASP A 52 -6.78 10.31 -10.31
CA ASP A 52 -5.36 10.63 -10.42
C ASP A 52 -4.73 10.95 -9.05
N LEU A 53 -5.45 11.70 -8.20
CA LEU A 53 -4.99 12.00 -6.84
C LEU A 53 -4.82 10.72 -6.02
N LEU A 54 -5.85 9.86 -6.03
CA LEU A 54 -5.86 8.62 -5.22
C LEU A 54 -4.80 7.63 -5.70
N GLU A 55 -4.54 7.54 -7.00
CA GLU A 55 -3.45 6.75 -7.58
C GLU A 55 -2.07 7.28 -7.16
N GLY A 56 -1.92 8.60 -6.96
CA GLY A 56 -0.66 9.19 -6.50
C GLY A 56 -0.38 9.07 -5.00
N ILE A 57 -1.37 8.77 -4.17
CA ILE A 57 -1.21 8.76 -2.70
C ILE A 57 -0.11 7.80 -2.20
N PRO A 58 0.00 6.54 -2.68
CA PRO A 58 1.05 5.62 -2.22
C PRO A 58 2.45 6.21 -2.39
N ALA A 59 2.75 6.76 -3.56
CA ALA A 59 4.02 7.41 -3.85
C ALA A 59 4.28 8.61 -2.90
N MET A 60 3.29 9.48 -2.70
CA MET A 60 3.43 10.63 -1.80
C MET A 60 3.72 10.20 -0.35
N LEU A 61 3.06 9.16 0.13
CA LEU A 61 3.28 8.65 1.49
C LEU A 61 4.69 8.05 1.66
N ILE A 62 5.25 7.44 0.60
CA ILE A 62 6.62 6.93 0.59
C ILE A 62 7.63 8.07 0.56
N GLU A 63 7.42 9.08 -0.29
CA GLU A 63 8.29 10.26 -0.39
C GLU A 63 8.36 11.03 0.94
N LEU A 64 7.26 11.08 1.68
CA LEU A 64 7.20 11.68 3.03
C LEU A 64 7.76 10.77 4.13
N GLY A 65 8.19 9.54 3.79
CA GLY A 65 8.72 8.57 4.75
C GLY A 65 7.67 8.01 5.72
N LEU A 66 6.39 8.13 5.40
CA LEU A 66 5.29 7.58 6.21
C LEU A 66 5.09 6.08 5.94
N LEU A 67 5.30 5.67 4.70
CA LEU A 67 5.29 4.27 4.26
C LEU A 67 6.65 3.87 3.71
N THR A 68 6.95 2.58 3.80
CA THR A 68 8.01 1.94 3.04
C THR A 68 7.50 0.61 2.50
N GLU A 69 8.04 0.15 1.37
CA GLU A 69 7.72 -1.17 0.85
C GLU A 69 8.09 -2.22 1.90
N LEU A 70 7.12 -3.08 2.24
CA LEU A 70 7.41 -4.18 3.13
C LEU A 70 8.22 -5.21 2.33
N PRO A 71 9.45 -5.55 2.75
CA PRO A 71 10.22 -6.59 2.08
C PRO A 71 9.54 -7.94 2.32
N CYS A 72 8.62 -8.31 1.44
CA CYS A 72 7.84 -9.51 1.60
C CYS A 72 8.62 -10.72 1.04
N ARG A 73 8.58 -11.82 1.78
CA ARG A 73 9.19 -13.09 1.39
C ARG A 73 8.16 -14.20 1.53
N ARG A 74 7.98 -15.00 0.49
CA ARG A 74 7.25 -16.27 0.58
C ARG A 74 8.23 -17.32 1.09
N ILE A 75 7.91 -17.92 2.24
CA ILE A 75 8.70 -19.01 2.82
C ILE A 75 7.96 -20.31 2.56
N TYR A 76 8.52 -21.17 1.73
CA TYR A 76 8.06 -22.53 1.49
C TYR A 76 8.66 -23.44 2.57
N LEU A 77 7.85 -24.30 3.17
CA LEU A 77 8.25 -25.20 4.26
C LEU A 77 8.34 -26.67 3.84
N GLY A 78 8.40 -26.94 2.53
CA GLY A 78 8.48 -28.29 2.00
C GLY A 78 8.18 -28.37 0.51
N ALA A 79 8.71 -29.41 -0.12
CA ALA A 79 8.42 -29.78 -1.49
C ALA A 79 8.47 -31.30 -1.63
N MET A 80 7.53 -31.88 -2.39
CA MET A 80 7.53 -33.32 -2.75
C MET A 80 7.65 -34.30 -1.56
N GLY A 81 7.05 -33.97 -0.41
CA GLY A 81 7.06 -34.85 0.77
C GLY A 81 8.30 -34.74 1.65
N GLU A 82 9.23 -33.84 1.33
CA GLU A 82 10.42 -33.55 2.13
C GLU A 82 10.35 -32.16 2.77
N ILE A 83 11.07 -32.00 3.89
CA ILE A 83 11.32 -30.70 4.51
C ILE A 83 12.36 -29.98 3.65
N ASP A 84 11.92 -28.95 2.91
CA ASP A 84 12.75 -28.09 2.06
C ASP A 84 12.33 -26.63 2.29
N ILE A 85 13.19 -25.88 2.99
CA ILE A 85 12.89 -24.49 3.37
C ILE A 85 13.49 -23.54 2.35
N LYS A 86 12.63 -22.84 1.60
CA LYS A 86 13.03 -21.87 0.57
C LYS A 86 12.36 -20.53 0.80
N ALA A 87 13.06 -19.45 0.49
CA ALA A 87 12.53 -18.10 0.54
C ALA A 87 12.59 -17.45 -0.84
N GLU A 88 11.46 -16.96 -1.33
CA GLU A 88 11.37 -16.17 -2.56
C GLU A 88 10.82 -14.78 -2.23
N LYS A 89 11.19 -13.77 -3.03
CA LYS A 89 10.49 -12.47 -2.97
C LYS A 89 9.05 -12.68 -3.44
N CYS A 90 8.09 -11.91 -2.92
CA CYS A 90 6.78 -11.92 -3.58
C CYS A 90 6.96 -11.38 -5.00
N GLY A 91 6.32 -12.04 -5.97
CA GLY A 91 6.20 -11.50 -7.32
C GLY A 91 5.26 -10.28 -7.36
N PRO A 92 5.29 -9.52 -8.48
CA PRO A 92 4.27 -8.53 -8.79
C PRO A 92 2.88 -9.16 -8.96
#